data_AF-A0A5U1LAM8-F1
#
_entry.id   AF-A0A5U1LAM8-F1
#
_cell.length_a   1.000
_cell.length_b   1.000
_cell.length_c   1.000
_cell.angle_alpha   90.00
_cell.angle_beta   90.00
_cell.angle_gamma   90.00
#
_symmetry.space_group_name_H-M   'P 1'
#
loop_
_entity.id
_entity.type
_entity.pdbx_description
1 polymer ?
#
loop_
_entity_poly.entity_id
_entity_poly.type
_entity_poly.pdbx_seq_one_letter_code
_entity_poly.pdbx_strand_id
1 'polypeptide(L)'
;MNNLMVIDGIEVRRDVQGRYCLNDLHRAAGGEDRHKPSNFMRMDSTRELCAEIDRCSDVSIGCIEIIRGGNGQGTYVSREVVFAYAMWISPAFHLKVIRTFDAVVNQYQHTANLIATDKIQAGVILLESAARMLNLSNSSKLG
;
A
#
# COMPACT_ATOMS: atom_id res chain seq x y z
N MET A 1 10.14 -0.86 4.15
CA MET A 1 8.98 -1.31 4.96
C MET A 1 8.00 -2.00 4.03
N ASN A 2 7.94 -3.33 4.03
CA ASN A 2 6.91 -4.06 3.29
C ASN A 2 5.61 -3.94 4.08
N ASN A 3 4.71 -3.02 3.68
CA ASN A 3 3.36 -3.06 4.27
C ASN A 3 2.69 -4.36 3.87
N LEU A 4 2.24 -5.07 4.89
CA LEU A 4 1.40 -6.22 4.75
C LEU A 4 -0.01 -5.74 4.43
N MET A 5 -0.55 -6.12 3.29
CA MET A 5 -1.98 -6.00 3.06
C MET A 5 -2.61 -7.32 3.50
N VAL A 6 -3.47 -7.29 4.52
CA VAL A 6 -4.15 -8.48 5.03
C VAL A 6 -5.65 -8.31 4.84
N ILE A 7 -6.29 -9.28 4.20
CA ILE A 7 -7.73 -9.31 3.97
C ILE A 7 -8.24 -10.64 4.50
N ASP A 8 -9.15 -10.61 5.47
CA ASP A 8 -9.70 -11.81 6.13
C ASP A 8 -8.63 -12.80 6.62
N GLY A 9 -7.54 -12.26 7.19
CA GLY A 9 -6.42 -13.06 7.70
C GLY A 9 -5.50 -13.63 6.63
N ILE A 10 -5.75 -13.35 5.35
CA ILE A 10 -4.88 -13.72 4.24
C ILE A 10 -3.99 -12.54 3.88
N GLU A 11 -2.69 -12.77 3.95
CA GLU A 11 -1.68 -11.84 3.43
C GLU A 11 -1.73 -11.82 1.89
N VAL A 12 -1.87 -10.61 1.35
CA VAL A 12 -1.77 -10.33 -0.08
C VAL A 12 -0.35 -9.92 -0.41
N ARG A 13 0.34 -10.78 -1.14
CA ARG A 13 1.73 -10.53 -1.54
C ARG A 13 1.82 -9.41 -2.56
N ARG A 14 2.94 -8.69 -2.52
CA ARG A 14 3.32 -7.70 -3.53
C ARG A 14 4.62 -8.08 -4.21
N ASP A 15 4.73 -7.73 -5.49
CA ASP A 15 5.98 -7.86 -6.22
C ASP A 15 6.88 -6.63 -6.04
N VAL A 16 8.06 -6.66 -6.66
CA VAL A 16 9.05 -5.57 -6.58
C VAL A 16 8.57 -4.26 -7.19
N GLN A 17 7.58 -4.30 -8.10
CA GLN A 17 6.97 -3.12 -8.70
C GLN A 17 5.76 -2.62 -7.90
N GLY A 18 5.37 -3.31 -6.82
CA GLY A 18 4.23 -2.94 -5.98
C GLY A 18 2.87 -3.48 -6.47
N ARG A 19 2.85 -4.42 -7.42
CA ARG A 19 1.65 -5.11 -7.91
C ARG A 19 1.19 -6.17 -6.90
N TYR A 20 -0.11 -6.40 -6.81
CA TYR A 20 -0.73 -7.28 -5.81
C TYR A 20 -1.06 -8.66 -6.38
N CYS A 21 -0.86 -9.72 -5.60
CA CYS A 21 -1.12 -11.09 -6.03
C CYS A 21 -2.63 -11.40 -6.04
N LEU A 22 -3.18 -11.62 -7.23
CA LEU A 22 -4.59 -11.94 -7.43
C LEU A 22 -4.97 -13.31 -6.87
N ASN A 23 -4.01 -14.25 -6.82
CA ASN A 23 -4.22 -15.57 -6.22
C ASN A 23 -4.46 -15.48 -4.71
N ASP A 24 -3.76 -14.56 -4.03
CA ASP A 24 -3.97 -14.36 -2.59
C ASP A 24 -5.30 -13.64 -2.33
N LEU A 25 -5.69 -12.70 -3.20
CA LEU A 25 -7.04 -12.11 -3.16
C LEU A 25 -8.13 -13.16 -3.38
N HIS A 26 -7.94 -14.07 -4.33
CA HIS A 26 -8.89 -15.15 -4.59
C HIS A 26 -9.09 -16.02 -3.35
N ARG A 27 -7.99 -16.35 -2.66
CA ARG A 27 -8.04 -17.08 -1.37
C ARG A 27 -8.74 -16.26 -0.28
N ALA A 28 -8.43 -14.97 -0.16
CA ALA A 28 -9.08 -14.07 0.79
C ALA A 28 -10.60 -13.94 0.53
N ALA A 29 -11.02 -14.05 -0.73
CA ALA A 29 -12.42 -14.02 -1.13
C ALA A 29 -13.18 -15.34 -0.92
N GLY A 30 -12.53 -16.39 -0.43
CA GLY A 30 -13.13 -17.71 -0.19
C GLY A 30 -12.84 -18.77 -1.25
N GLY A 31 -12.04 -18.46 -2.28
CA GLY A 31 -11.47 -19.46 -3.18
C GLY A 31 -12.45 -20.13 -4.15
N GLU A 32 -13.64 -19.58 -4.38
CA GLU A 32 -14.64 -20.17 -5.27
C GLU A 32 -14.13 -20.31 -6.72
N ASP A 33 -14.42 -21.45 -7.35
CA ASP A 33 -13.92 -21.78 -8.70
C ASP A 33 -14.37 -20.78 -9.78
N ARG A 34 -15.58 -20.24 -9.68
CA ARG A 34 -16.07 -19.23 -10.62
C ARG A 34 -15.23 -17.96 -10.59
N HIS A 35 -14.67 -17.62 -9.43
CA HIS A 35 -13.88 -16.41 -9.20
C HIS A 35 -12.39 -16.59 -9.48
N LYS A 36 -11.95 -17.69 -10.08
CA LYS A 36 -10.54 -17.91 -10.38
C LYS A 36 -9.94 -16.73 -11.17
N PRO A 37 -8.71 -16.28 -10.83
CA PRO A 37 -7.99 -15.24 -11.58
C PRO A 37 -7.97 -15.51 -13.09
N SER A 38 -7.79 -16.76 -13.51
CA SER A 38 -7.81 -17.14 -14.94
C SER A 38 -9.11 -16.80 -15.66
N ASN A 39 -10.26 -16.83 -14.97
CA ASN A 39 -11.56 -16.50 -15.56
C ASN A 39 -11.69 -14.99 -15.72
N PHE A 40 -11.33 -14.25 -14.68
CA PHE A 40 -11.32 -12.79 -14.69
C PHE A 40 -10.43 -12.23 -15.80
N MET A 41 -9.21 -12.73 -15.91
CA MET A 41 -8.24 -12.32 -16.94
C MET A 41 -8.69 -12.64 -18.37
N ARG A 42 -9.72 -13.48 -18.53
CA ARG A 42 -10.30 -13.80 -19.83
C ARG A 42 -11.45 -12.87 -20.24
N MET A 43 -11.91 -12.00 -19.34
CA MET A 43 -12.99 -11.06 -19.63
C MET A 43 -12.48 -9.88 -20.47
N ASP A 44 -13.26 -9.47 -21.46
CA ASP A 44 -12.90 -8.35 -22.33
C ASP A 44 -12.78 -7.03 -21.54
N SER A 45 -13.69 -6.80 -20.59
CA SER A 45 -13.62 -5.65 -19.68
C SER A 45 -12.30 -5.55 -18.92
N THR A 46 -11.71 -6.70 -18.54
CA THR A 46 -10.43 -6.73 -17.83
C THR A 46 -9.26 -6.43 -18.76
N ARG A 47 -9.30 -6.94 -20.01
CA ARG A 47 -8.29 -6.63 -21.02
C ARG A 47 -8.33 -5.15 -21.43
N GLU A 48 -9.52 -4.61 -21.62
CA GLU A 48 -9.74 -3.21 -21.95
C GLU A 48 -9.25 -2.29 -20.83
N LEU A 49 -9.59 -2.62 -19.58
CA LEU A 49 -9.09 -1.89 -18.40
C LEU A 49 -7.55 -1.90 -18.37
N CYS A 50 -6.92 -3.04 -18.59
CA CYS A 50 -5.46 -3.09 -18.60
C CYS A 50 -4.83 -2.32 -19.76
N ALA A 51 -5.42 -2.41 -20.95
CA ALA A 51 -4.95 -1.63 -22.09
C ALA A 51 -5.05 -0.12 -21.81
N GLU A 52 -6.07 0.33 -21.08
CA GLU A 52 -6.19 1.73 -20.68
C GLU A 52 -5.14 2.12 -19.62
N ILE A 53 -4.92 1.27 -18.60
CA ILE A 53 -3.89 1.49 -17.57
C ILE A 53 -2.50 1.61 -18.21
N ASP A 54 -2.17 0.71 -19.14
CA ASP A 54 -0.88 0.72 -19.83
C ASP A 54 -0.74 1.91 -20.79
N ARG A 55 -1.84 2.46 -21.32
CA ARG A 55 -1.83 3.68 -22.16
C ARG A 55 -1.67 4.97 -21.34
N CYS A 56 -2.31 5.04 -20.19
CA CYS A 56 -2.35 6.23 -19.34
C CYS A 56 -1.10 6.40 -18.47
N SER A 57 -0.10 5.51 -18.57
CA SER A 57 0.87 5.29 -17.50
C SER A 57 1.88 6.44 -17.34
N ASP A 58 1.48 7.49 -16.61
CA ASP A 58 2.32 8.33 -15.71
C ASP A 58 2.83 7.50 -14.49
N VAL A 59 2.47 6.22 -14.46
CA VAL A 59 2.73 5.21 -13.44
C VAL A 59 3.67 4.16 -14.05
N SER A 60 4.93 4.12 -13.64
CA SER A 60 5.94 3.17 -14.17
C SER A 60 5.66 1.68 -13.87
N ILE A 61 4.47 1.33 -13.39
CA ILE A 61 4.09 -0.01 -12.94
C ILE A 61 3.11 -0.59 -13.97
N GLY A 62 3.52 -1.65 -14.68
CA GLY A 62 2.67 -2.28 -15.70
C GLY A 62 1.40 -2.91 -15.13
N CYS A 63 0.33 -3.05 -15.94
CA CYS A 63 -0.96 -3.54 -15.47
C CYS A 63 -0.89 -4.93 -14.82
N ILE A 64 -0.15 -5.86 -15.43
CA ILE A 64 -0.14 -7.29 -15.08
C ILE A 64 1.29 -7.85 -15.15
N GLU A 65 1.63 -8.74 -14.22
CA GLU A 65 2.73 -9.70 -14.31
C GLU A 65 2.22 -11.10 -14.07
N ILE A 66 2.77 -12.08 -14.77
CA ILE A 66 2.52 -13.49 -14.47
C ILE A 66 3.83 -14.16 -14.13
N ILE A 67 4.04 -14.42 -12.84
CA ILE A 67 5.19 -15.19 -12.37
C ILE A 67 4.83 -16.66 -12.44
N ARG A 68 5.60 -17.44 -13.21
CA ARG A 68 5.41 -18.88 -13.39
C ARG A 68 6.50 -19.65 -12.64
N GLY A 69 6.09 -20.62 -11.82
CA GLY A 69 6.98 -21.46 -11.03
C GLY A 69 7.54 -20.80 -9.77
N GLY A 70 8.06 -21.62 -8.86
CA GLY A 70 8.62 -21.19 -7.58
C GLY A 70 7.56 -20.72 -6.56
N ASN A 71 8.03 -20.34 -5.36
CA ASN A 71 7.14 -19.90 -4.27
C ASN A 71 6.42 -18.58 -4.57
N GLY A 72 6.97 -17.76 -5.46
CA GLY A 72 6.39 -16.47 -5.89
C GLY A 72 5.37 -16.58 -7.02
N GLN A 73 4.94 -17.79 -7.40
CA GLN A 73 4.00 -17.97 -8.50
C GLN A 73 2.66 -17.25 -8.24
N GLY A 74 2.14 -16.60 -9.28
CA GLY A 74 0.84 -15.94 -9.25
C GLY A 74 0.66 -14.92 -10.37
N THR A 75 -0.57 -14.45 -10.52
CA THR A 75 -0.90 -13.28 -11.33
C THR A 75 -0.83 -12.05 -10.44
N TYR A 76 0.07 -11.12 -10.74
CA TYR A 76 0.22 -9.87 -10.02
C TYR A 76 -0.35 -8.73 -10.86
N VAL A 77 -1.13 -7.86 -10.23
CA VAL A 77 -1.86 -6.81 -10.95
C VAL A 77 -1.76 -5.46 -10.24
N SER A 78 -1.97 -4.38 -10.99
CA SER A 78 -2.02 -3.03 -10.42
C SER A 78 -3.22 -2.85 -9.47
N ARG A 79 -3.20 -1.77 -8.69
CA ARG A 79 -4.24 -1.45 -7.69
C ARG A 79 -5.63 -1.32 -8.32
N GLU A 80 -5.71 -0.75 -9.50
CA GLU A 80 -6.97 -0.51 -10.23
C GLU A 80 -7.63 -1.83 -10.60
N VAL A 81 -6.83 -2.78 -11.09
CA VAL A 81 -7.30 -4.13 -11.42
C VAL A 81 -7.72 -4.91 -10.18
N VAL A 82 -7.04 -4.71 -9.04
CA VAL A 82 -7.47 -5.27 -7.75
C VAL A 82 -8.91 -4.86 -7.42
N PHE A 83 -9.25 -3.59 -7.58
CA PHE A 83 -10.62 -3.14 -7.31
C PHE A 83 -11.62 -3.73 -8.29
N ALA A 84 -11.29 -3.78 -9.58
CA ALA A 84 -12.14 -4.39 -10.60
C ALA A 84 -12.41 -5.87 -10.29
N TYR A 85 -11.37 -6.61 -9.90
CA TYR A 85 -11.50 -8.02 -9.49
C TYR A 85 -12.37 -8.18 -8.25
N ALA A 86 -12.16 -7.35 -7.23
CA ALA A 86 -12.95 -7.40 -6.02
C ALA A 86 -14.42 -7.06 -6.27
N MET A 87 -14.70 -6.11 -7.19
CA MET A 87 -16.04 -5.73 -7.63
C MET A 87 -16.74 -6.90 -8.31
N TRP A 88 -16.01 -7.59 -9.18
CA TRP A 88 -16.51 -8.75 -9.91
C TRP A 88 -16.83 -9.92 -9.00
N ILE A 89 -16.08 -10.12 -7.91
CA ILE A 89 -16.36 -11.16 -6.90
C ILE A 89 -17.66 -10.86 -6.15
N SER A 90 -17.73 -9.72 -5.46
CA SER A 90 -18.95 -9.28 -4.75
C SER A 90 -18.82 -7.85 -4.24
N PRO A 91 -19.94 -7.11 -4.11
CA PRO A 91 -19.93 -5.79 -3.49
C PRO A 91 -19.38 -5.78 -2.04
N ALA A 92 -19.68 -6.82 -1.26
CA ALA A 92 -19.21 -6.94 0.12
C ALA A 92 -17.68 -7.09 0.18
N PHE A 93 -17.11 -7.92 -0.68
CA PHE A 93 -15.66 -8.09 -0.77
C PHE A 93 -14.99 -6.82 -1.31
N HIS A 94 -15.57 -6.18 -2.31
CA HIS A 94 -15.09 -4.90 -2.85
C HIS A 94 -14.96 -3.81 -1.78
N LEU A 95 -16.00 -3.62 -0.94
CA LEU A 95 -15.95 -2.66 0.17
C LEU A 95 -14.84 -2.99 1.17
N LYS A 96 -14.60 -4.27 1.44
CA LYS A 96 -13.52 -4.71 2.33
C LYS A 96 -12.15 -4.36 1.76
N VAL A 97 -11.95 -4.60 0.46
CA VAL A 97 -10.72 -4.25 -0.25
C VAL A 97 -10.48 -2.74 -0.18
N ILE A 98 -11.49 -1.91 -0.53
CA ILE A 98 -11.39 -0.43 -0.42
C ILE A 98 -10.95 -0.02 0.98
N ARG A 99 -11.67 -0.45 2.03
CA ARG A 99 -11.38 -0.09 3.41
C ARG A 99 -9.98 -0.51 3.85
N THR A 100 -9.50 -1.65 3.35
CA THR A 100 -8.15 -2.13 3.65
C THR A 100 -7.09 -1.24 3.00
N PHE A 101 -7.30 -0.85 1.73
CA PHE A 101 -6.41 0.11 1.06
C PHE A 101 -6.39 1.47 1.75
N ASP A 102 -7.56 1.99 2.12
CA ASP A 102 -7.66 3.29 2.81
C ASP A 102 -6.99 3.24 4.19
N ALA A 103 -7.18 2.16 4.95
CA ALA A 103 -6.51 1.97 6.24
C ALA A 103 -4.98 1.96 6.09
N VAL A 104 -4.46 1.26 5.08
CA VAL A 104 -3.03 1.22 4.77
C VAL A 104 -2.49 2.61 4.43
N VAL A 105 -3.18 3.38 3.59
CA VAL A 105 -2.78 4.74 3.20
C VAL A 105 -2.82 5.69 4.39
N ASN A 106 -3.89 5.65 5.19
CA ASN A 106 -4.03 6.48 6.39
C ASN A 106 -2.97 6.16 7.44
N GLN A 107 -2.61 4.88 7.62
CA GLN A 107 -1.51 4.48 8.49
C GLN A 107 -0.18 5.10 8.03
N TYR A 108 0.12 5.07 6.74
CA TYR A 108 1.32 5.71 6.21
C TYR A 108 1.36 7.21 6.49
N GLN A 109 0.26 7.91 6.20
CA GLN A 109 0.18 9.35 6.47
C GLN A 109 0.33 9.66 7.95
N HIS A 110 -0.30 8.87 8.82
CA HIS A 110 -0.17 9.03 10.27
C HIS A 110 1.27 8.82 10.74
N THR A 111 1.93 7.73 10.33
CA THR A 111 3.34 7.47 10.70
C THR A 111 4.29 8.56 10.18
N ALA A 112 4.10 9.02 8.95
CA ALA A 112 4.90 10.11 8.38
C ALA A 112 4.73 11.42 9.19
N ASN A 113 3.51 11.75 9.57
CA ASN A 113 3.21 12.92 10.39
C ASN A 113 3.83 12.79 11.79
N LEU A 114 3.71 11.63 12.44
CA LEU A 114 4.33 11.39 13.76
C LEU A 114 5.85 11.60 13.71
N ILE A 115 6.52 11.04 12.70
CA ILE A 115 7.97 11.20 12.52
C ILE A 115 8.33 12.66 12.28
N ALA A 116 7.52 13.41 11.52
CA ALA A 116 7.73 14.83 11.31
C ALA A 116 7.60 15.61 12.62
N THR A 117 6.52 15.38 13.39
CA THR A 117 6.30 16.04 14.69
C THR A 117 7.42 15.75 15.68
N ASP A 118 7.91 14.51 15.75
CA ASP A 118 8.98 14.11 16.67
C ASP A 118 10.30 14.82 16.35
N LYS A 119 10.63 14.97 15.05
CA LYS A 119 11.79 15.74 14.60
C LYS A 119 11.68 17.22 14.94
N ILE A 120 10.49 17.81 14.78
CA ILE A 120 10.26 19.22 15.13
C ILE A 120 10.42 19.40 16.65
N GLN A 121 9.82 18.52 17.45
CA GLN A 121 9.89 18.59 18.91
C GLN A 121 11.33 18.46 19.41
N ALA A 122 12.10 17.52 18.87
CA ALA A 122 13.53 17.38 19.19
C ALA A 122 14.32 18.66 18.84
N GLY A 123 14.03 19.28 17.69
CA GLY A 123 14.65 20.55 17.29
C GLY A 123 14.31 21.70 18.25
N VAL A 124 13.05 21.82 18.67
CA VAL A 124 12.60 22.84 19.64
C VAL A 124 13.31 22.66 20.98
N ILE A 125 13.38 21.43 21.50
CA ILE A 125 14.05 21.12 22.77
C ILE A 125 15.55 21.49 22.70
N LEU A 126 16.22 21.16 21.59
CA LEU A 126 17.64 21.50 21.41
C LEU A 126 17.88 23.01 21.38
N LEU A 127 17.06 23.76 20.66
CA LEU A 127 17.15 25.22 20.59
C LEU A 127 16.90 25.85 21.97
N GLU A 128 15.90 25.36 22.69
CA GLU A 128 15.57 25.85 24.03
C GLU A 128 16.70 25.55 25.03
N SER A 129 17.28 24.36 24.98
CA SER A 129 18.44 24.00 25.80
C SER A 129 19.65 24.88 25.50
N ALA A 130 19.95 25.13 24.22
CA ALA A 130 21.04 26.01 23.81
C ALA A 130 20.84 27.45 24.31
N ALA A 131 19.62 27.97 24.21
CA ALA A 131 19.28 29.31 24.70
C ALA A 131 19.49 29.43 26.22
N ARG A 132 19.06 28.43 27.01
CA ARG A 132 19.27 28.41 28.47
C ARG A 132 20.76 28.38 28.85
N MET A 133 21.58 27.59 28.15
CA MET A 133 23.03 27.50 28.41
C MET A 133 23.76 28.83 28.15
N LEU A 134 23.40 29.56 27.09
CA LEU A 134 23.95 30.88 26.81
C LEU A 134 23.55 31.89 27.89
N ASN A 135 22.30 31.86 28.34
CA ASN A 135 21.81 32.79 29.35
C ASN A 135 22.48 32.56 30.72
N LEU A 136 22.65 31.29 31.13
CA LEU A 136 23.40 30.92 32.34
C LEU A 136 24.87 31.35 32.28
N SER A 137 25.51 31.29 31.10
CA SER A 137 26.91 31.69 30.91
C SER A 137 27.13 33.20 31.01
N ASN A 138 26.13 34.02 30.67
CA ASN A 138 26.21 35.48 30.84
C ASN A 138 25.96 35.89 32.30
N SER A 139 25.11 35.16 33.02
CA SER A 139 24.79 35.45 34.43
C SER A 139 25.95 35.17 35.38
N SER A 140 26.86 34.24 35.05
CA SER A 140 28.00 33.86 35.89
C SER A 140 29.23 34.78 35.77
N LYS A 141 29.25 35.72 34.82
CA LYS A 141 30.34 36.71 34.65
C LYS A 141 30.08 38.06 35.32
N LEU A 142 28.91 38.24 35.94
CA LEU A 142 28.48 39.49 36.59
C LEU A 142 28.53 39.42 38.14
N GLY A 143 29.11 38.35 38.70
CA GLY A 143 29.31 38.17 40.14
C GLY A 143 30.77 38.23 40.55
#